data_AF-A0A6G3XXG8-F1
#
_entry.id   AF-A0A6G3XXG8-F1
#
_cell.length_a   1.000
_cell.length_b   1.000
_cell.length_c   1.000
_cell.angle_alpha   90.00
_cell.angle_beta   90.00
_cell.angle_gamma   90.00
#
_symmetry.space_group_name_H-M   'P 1'
#
loop_
_entity.id
_entity.type
_entity.pdbx_description
1 polymer ?
#
loop_
_entity_poly.entity_id
_entity_poly.type
_entity_poly.pdbx_seq_one_letter_code
_entity_poly.pdbx_strand_id
1 'polypeptide(L)'
;WGTEWQDEPDATQLELARRLTASADGGRPDIDLIIGTHAHVPQAYEKVNGTWVVYGMGDQIAGAMINYEGVQDPRGNQSSMGRFTFAPPARSGERWTVRKAEFVPQWYDTVTGRAVNL
;
A
#
# COMPACT_ATOMS: atom_id res chain seq x y z
N TRP A 1 9.30 -0.78 -1.70
CA TRP A 1 9.99 0.33 -1.03
C TRP A 1 9.80 0.18 0.46
N GLY A 2 10.66 0.81 1.26
CA GLY A 2 10.66 0.63 2.71
C GLY A 2 11.61 -0.45 3.18
N THR A 3 11.84 -0.48 4.49
CA THR A 3 12.64 -1.47 5.18
C THR A 3 11.86 -2.77 5.32
N GLU A 4 12.43 -3.88 4.83
CA GLU A 4 11.81 -5.21 4.94
C GLU A 4 11.55 -5.59 6.41
N TRP A 5 10.44 -6.27 6.69
CA TRP A 5 10.05 -6.78 8.02
C TRP A 5 9.72 -5.71 9.07
N GLN A 6 9.67 -4.44 8.68
CA GLN A 6 9.28 -3.35 9.56
C GLN A 6 7.77 -3.06 9.44
N ASP A 7 7.06 -3.10 10.56
CA ASP A 7 5.62 -2.89 10.59
C ASP A 7 5.24 -1.44 10.24
N GLU A 8 5.97 -0.47 10.80
CA GLU A 8 5.75 0.95 10.53
C GLU A 8 6.48 1.41 9.26
N PRO A 9 5.93 2.37 8.49
CA PRO A 9 6.66 2.98 7.38
C PRO A 9 7.94 3.65 7.85
N ASP A 10 9.05 3.45 7.13
CA ASP A 10 10.32 4.09 7.49
C ASP A 10 10.38 5.58 7.13
N ALA A 11 11.39 6.27 7.66
CA ALA A 11 11.55 7.71 7.45
C ALA A 11 11.66 8.08 5.96
N THR A 12 12.29 7.23 5.14
CA THR A 12 12.43 7.45 3.69
C THR A 12 11.09 7.30 2.98
N GLN A 13 10.28 6.29 3.33
CA GLN A 13 8.91 6.14 2.83
C GLN A 13 8.08 7.38 3.16
N LEU A 14 8.12 7.84 4.41
CA LEU A 14 7.37 9.02 4.86
C LEU A 14 7.81 10.31 4.13
N GLU A 15 9.12 10.50 3.93
CA GLU A 15 9.66 11.65 3.19
C GLU A 15 9.24 11.62 1.72
N LEU A 16 9.44 10.48 1.05
CA LEU A 16 9.07 10.31 -0.35
C LEU A 16 7.56 10.46 -0.55
N ALA A 17 6.73 9.87 0.31
CA ALA A 17 5.28 10.06 0.27
C ALA A 17 4.91 11.54 0.30
N ARG A 18 5.48 12.31 1.23
CA ARG A 18 5.23 13.77 1.32
C ARG A 18 5.67 14.51 0.06
N ARG A 19 6.87 14.22 -0.46
CA ARG A 19 7.41 14.89 -1.65
C ARG A 19 6.62 14.55 -2.91
N LEU A 20 6.33 13.28 -3.13
CA LEU A 20 5.62 12.78 -4.29
C LEU A 20 4.17 13.28 -4.32
N THR A 21 3.46 13.22 -3.20
CA THR A 21 2.07 13.70 -3.12
C THR A 21 1.93 15.22 -3.16
N ALA A 22 3.02 15.97 -2.91
CA ALA A 22 3.06 17.43 -3.10
C ALA A 22 3.43 17.85 -4.54
N SER A 23 3.89 16.91 -5.38
CA SER A 23 4.28 17.20 -6.76
C SER A 23 3.07 17.62 -7.59
N ALA A 24 3.20 18.76 -8.27
CA ALA A 24 2.15 19.30 -9.12
C ALA A 24 2.73 20.13 -10.27
N ASP A 25 2.09 20.05 -11.44
CA ASP A 25 2.36 20.88 -12.61
C ASP A 25 1.06 21.53 -13.12
N GLY A 26 1.13 22.78 -13.57
CA GLY A 26 -0.04 23.53 -14.06
C GLY A 26 -1.21 23.61 -13.05
N GLY A 27 -0.92 23.55 -11.75
CA GLY A 27 -1.92 23.52 -10.68
C GLY A 27 -2.63 22.18 -10.48
N ARG A 28 -2.10 21.08 -11.03
CA ARG A 28 -2.65 19.73 -10.91
C ARG A 28 -1.66 18.80 -10.23
N PRO A 29 -2.09 17.95 -9.27
CA PRO A 29 -1.22 16.92 -8.70
C PRO A 29 -0.72 15.95 -9.78
N ASP A 30 0.54 15.54 -9.69
CA ASP A 30 1.13 14.56 -10.60
C ASP A 30 0.78 13.11 -10.21
N ILE A 31 0.35 12.89 -8.95
CA ILE A 31 0.11 11.56 -8.38
C ILE A 31 -1.24 11.52 -7.65
N ASP A 32 -2.12 10.62 -8.10
CA ASP A 32 -3.45 10.40 -7.52
C ASP A 32 -3.51 9.25 -6.50
N LEU A 33 -2.52 8.35 -6.51
CA LEU A 33 -2.43 7.19 -5.62
C LEU A 33 -1.00 6.64 -5.59
N ILE A 34 -0.50 6.29 -4.40
CA ILE A 34 0.75 5.52 -4.23
C ILE A 34 0.40 4.14 -3.69
N ILE A 35 0.92 3.09 -4.32
CA ILE A 35 0.72 1.70 -3.92
C ILE A 35 2.08 1.04 -3.66
N GLY A 36 2.33 0.69 -2.40
CA GLY A 36 3.60 0.15 -1.94
C GLY A 36 3.63 -1.37 -1.77
N THR A 37 4.77 -1.96 -2.09
CA THR A 37 5.12 -3.38 -1.84
C THR A 37 6.55 -3.46 -1.27
N HIS A 38 7.11 -4.68 -1.17
CA HIS A 38 8.48 -5.02 -0.75
C HIS A 38 8.77 -5.04 0.75
N ALA A 39 8.02 -4.33 1.60
CA ALA A 39 8.22 -4.43 3.06
C ALA A 39 7.96 -5.85 3.63
N HIS A 40 7.45 -6.80 2.82
CA HIS A 40 6.99 -8.15 3.17
C HIS A 40 5.80 -8.21 4.13
N VAL A 41 5.52 -7.13 4.86
CA VAL A 41 4.39 -7.00 5.78
C VAL A 41 3.41 -5.92 5.30
N PRO A 42 2.12 -6.03 5.65
CA PRO A 42 1.17 -4.94 5.44
C PRO A 42 1.54 -3.76 6.35
N GLN A 43 1.50 -2.55 5.79
CA GLN A 43 1.79 -1.29 6.50
C GLN A 43 0.62 -0.30 6.32
N ALA A 44 0.69 0.83 7.00
CA ALA A 44 -0.38 1.82 7.07
C ALA A 44 -0.86 2.34 5.69
N TYR A 45 -2.13 2.73 5.68
CA TYR A 45 -2.78 3.45 4.57
C TYR A 45 -3.06 4.87 5.07
N GLU A 46 -2.50 5.88 4.42
CA GLU A 46 -2.61 7.27 4.86
C GLU A 46 -3.03 8.17 3.70
N LYS A 47 -3.67 9.30 4.03
CA LYS A 47 -3.90 10.37 3.06
C LYS A 47 -2.91 11.51 3.30
N VAL A 48 -1.89 11.61 2.45
CA VAL A 48 -0.83 12.62 2.51
C VAL A 48 -1.06 13.64 1.40
N ASN A 49 -1.12 14.93 1.74
CA ASN A 49 -1.45 16.03 0.80
C ASN A 49 -2.73 15.79 -0.02
N GLY A 50 -3.70 15.07 0.54
CA GLY A 50 -4.95 14.73 -0.13
C GLY A 50 -4.89 13.53 -1.07
N THR A 51 -3.73 12.89 -1.24
CA THR A 51 -3.51 11.68 -2.04
C THR A 51 -3.36 10.46 -1.12
N TRP A 52 -3.97 9.34 -1.50
CA TRP A 52 -3.82 8.09 -0.76
C TRP A 52 -2.44 7.47 -0.98
N VAL A 53 -1.85 6.98 0.10
CA VAL A 53 -0.57 6.28 0.15
C VAL A 53 -0.77 4.96 0.87
N VAL A 54 -0.49 3.87 0.18
CA VAL A 54 -0.33 2.54 0.79
C VAL A 54 1.17 2.30 0.93
N TYR A 55 1.67 2.21 2.15
CA TYR A 55 3.11 2.05 2.38
C TYR A 55 3.60 0.64 2.04
N GLY A 56 2.82 -0.39 2.39
CA GLY A 56 3.13 -1.78 2.10
C GLY A 56 1.86 -2.62 2.11
N MET A 57 1.67 -3.45 1.10
CA MET A 57 0.55 -4.38 1.01
C MET A 57 0.89 -5.79 1.50
N GLY A 58 2.14 -6.06 1.88
CA GLY A 58 2.67 -7.42 2.03
C GLY A 58 2.87 -8.13 0.68
N ASP A 59 3.10 -9.44 0.72
CA ASP A 59 3.51 -10.23 -0.45
C ASP A 59 2.36 -10.86 -1.25
N GLN A 60 1.12 -10.75 -0.76
CA GLN A 60 -0.10 -11.33 -1.32
C GLN A 60 -0.07 -12.86 -1.37
N ILE A 61 0.67 -13.44 -2.32
CA ILE A 61 0.83 -14.88 -2.52
C ILE A 61 2.32 -15.18 -2.33
N ALA A 62 2.66 -15.77 -1.19
CA ALA A 62 4.03 -16.05 -0.79
C ALA A 62 4.18 -17.46 -0.23
N GLY A 63 5.40 -18.00 -0.28
CA GLY A 63 5.75 -19.22 0.46
C GLY A 63 5.83 -18.96 1.97
N ALA A 64 6.35 -19.93 2.73
CA ALA A 64 6.78 -19.67 4.09
C ALA A 64 8.01 -18.76 4.06
N MET A 65 7.86 -17.52 4.53
CA MET A 65 8.90 -16.51 4.41
C MET A 65 9.88 -16.55 5.59
N ILE A 66 11.15 -16.32 5.31
CA ILE A 66 12.24 -16.31 6.29
C ILE A 66 12.72 -14.86 6.45
N ASN A 67 12.80 -14.38 7.68
CA ASN A 67 13.28 -13.03 7.98
C ASN A 67 14.82 -12.98 8.08
N TYR A 68 15.37 -11.81 8.38
CA TYR A 68 16.83 -11.62 8.50
C TYR A 68 17.49 -12.39 9.65
N GLU A 69 16.72 -12.90 10.62
CA GLU A 69 17.22 -13.77 11.70
C GLU A 69 17.31 -15.23 11.26
N GLY A 70 16.93 -15.55 10.02
CA GLY A 70 16.95 -16.91 9.47
C GLY A 70 15.80 -17.78 9.98
N VAL A 71 14.79 -17.19 10.64
CA VAL A 71 13.61 -17.89 11.14
C VAL A 71 12.39 -17.56 10.30
N GLN A 72 11.41 -18.48 10.29
CA GLN A 72 10.15 -18.23 9.62
C GLN A 72 9.39 -17.10 10.33
N ASP A 73 8.94 -16.11 9.55
CA ASP A 73 8.10 -15.03 10.04
C ASP A 73 6.68 -15.13 9.44
N PRO A 74 5.65 -15.44 10.24
CA PRO A 74 4.29 -15.58 9.76
C PRO A 74 3.70 -14.28 9.21
N ARG A 75 4.28 -13.11 9.55
CA ARG A 75 3.82 -11.81 9.00
C ARG A 75 4.03 -11.71 7.50
N GLY A 76 4.98 -12.45 6.91
CA GLY A 76 5.18 -12.50 5.46
C GLY A 76 4.02 -13.13 4.69
N ASN A 77 3.13 -13.84 5.39
CA ASN A 77 1.89 -14.38 4.83
C ASN A 77 0.67 -13.51 5.13
N GLN A 78 0.83 -12.42 5.88
CA GLN A 78 -0.17 -11.38 6.06
C GLN A 78 -0.06 -10.38 4.92
N SER A 79 -1.19 -9.87 4.46
CA SER A 79 -1.25 -8.91 3.37
C SER A 79 -2.53 -8.11 3.44
N SER A 80 -2.62 -7.09 2.60
CA SER A 80 -3.86 -6.37 2.34
C SER A 80 -4.00 -6.09 0.85
N MET A 81 -5.25 -6.08 0.37
CA MET A 81 -5.58 -5.54 -0.94
C MET A 81 -6.19 -4.15 -0.76
N GLY A 82 -5.55 -3.12 -1.32
CA GLY A 82 -6.13 -1.79 -1.40
C GLY A 82 -7.13 -1.71 -2.55
N ARG A 83 -8.43 -1.52 -2.26
CA ARG A 83 -9.46 -1.33 -3.28
C ARG A 83 -9.88 0.12 -3.34
N PHE A 84 -9.59 0.77 -4.48
CA PHE A 84 -9.88 2.18 -4.71
C PHE A 84 -10.90 2.33 -5.84
N THR A 85 -11.95 3.12 -5.60
CA THR A 85 -12.95 3.45 -6.61
C THR A 85 -12.76 4.90 -7.06
N PHE A 86 -12.49 5.09 -8.35
CA PHE A 86 -12.39 6.40 -8.97
C PHE A 86 -13.75 6.85 -9.51
N ALA A 87 -14.06 8.13 -9.37
CA ALA A 87 -15.27 8.75 -9.91
C ALA A 87 -14.92 9.92 -10.86
N PRO A 88 -15.67 10.10 -11.95
CA PRO A 88 -15.42 11.17 -12.90
C PRO A 88 -15.67 12.53 -12.27
N PRO A 89 -15.03 13.59 -12.78
CA PRO A 89 -15.33 14.96 -12.37
C PRO A 89 -16.76 15.37 -12.73
N ALA A 90 -17.32 16.32 -11.97
CA ALA A 90 -18.64 16.89 -12.25
C ALA A 90 -18.59 17.95 -13.37
N ARG A 91 -17.45 18.65 -13.51
CA ARG A 91 -17.24 19.68 -14.54
C ARG A 91 -16.09 19.33 -15.47
N SER A 92 -16.21 19.77 -16.72
CA SER A 92 -15.12 19.64 -17.70
C SER A 92 -13.86 20.36 -17.18
N GLY A 93 -12.71 19.69 -17.32
CA GLY A 93 -11.43 20.22 -16.86
C GLY A 93 -11.06 19.90 -15.41
N GLU A 94 -11.96 19.35 -14.60
CA GLU A 94 -11.61 18.82 -13.27
C GLU A 94 -11.02 17.40 -13.37
N ARG A 95 -10.47 16.88 -12.26
CA ARG A 95 -9.83 15.56 -12.19
C ARG A 95 -10.77 14.46 -11.70
N TRP A 96 -10.45 13.22 -12.06
CA TRP A 96 -10.99 12.05 -11.38
C TRP A 96 -10.57 12.06 -9.91
N THR A 97 -11.42 11.55 -9.04
CA THR A 97 -11.12 11.49 -7.60
C THR A 97 -11.38 10.09 -7.05
N VAL A 98 -10.60 9.70 -6.04
CA VAL A 98 -10.89 8.51 -5.26
C VAL A 98 -12.11 8.79 -4.38
N ARG A 99 -13.26 8.20 -4.74
CA ARG A 99 -14.51 8.31 -3.99
C ARG A 99 -14.60 7.31 -2.83
N LYS A 100 -13.93 6.16 -2.97
CA LYS A 100 -13.90 5.10 -1.96
C LYS A 100 -12.52 4.49 -1.89
N ALA A 101 -12.04 4.29 -0.67
CA ALA A 101 -10.82 3.54 -0.37
C ALA A 101 -11.18 2.46 0.65
N GLU A 102 -10.75 1.24 0.39
CA GLU A 102 -11.06 0.08 1.22
C GLU A 102 -9.79 -0.72 1.49
N PHE A 103 -9.69 -1.17 2.74
CA PHE A 103 -8.67 -2.10 3.20
C PHE A 103 -9.30 -3.49 3.28
N VAL A 104 -8.80 -4.43 2.48
CA VAL A 104 -9.25 -5.83 2.52
C VAL A 104 -8.09 -6.67 3.07
N PRO A 105 -8.18 -7.14 4.33
CA PRO A 105 -7.11 -7.95 4.89
C PRO A 105 -7.03 -9.31 4.19
N GLN A 106 -5.84 -9.86 4.11
CA GLN A 106 -5.58 -11.14 3.48
C GLN A 106 -4.56 -11.92 4.30
N TRP A 107 -4.77 -13.23 4.38
CA TRP A 107 -3.77 -14.19 4.80
C TRP A 107 -3.57 -15.22 3.69
N TYR A 108 -2.32 -15.58 3.40
CA TYR A 108 -2.02 -16.70 2.52
C TYR A 108 -1.68 -17.95 3.34
N ASP A 109 -2.58 -18.91 3.34
CA ASP A 109 -2.35 -20.22 3.95
C ASP A 109 -1.42 -21.05 3.05
N THR A 110 -0.19 -21.20 3.49
CA THR A 110 0.86 -21.94 2.78
C THR A 110 0.66 -23.46 2.83
N VAL A 111 -0.15 -23.97 3.76
CA VAL A 111 -0.48 -25.41 3.85
C VAL A 111 -1.49 -25.78 2.77
N THR A 112 -2.55 -24.99 2.62
CA THR A 112 -3.61 -25.26 1.65
C THR A 112 -3.43 -24.56 0.30
N GLY A 113 -2.49 -23.62 0.20
CA GLY A 113 -2.23 -22.82 -1.00
C GLY A 113 -3.36 -21.85 -1.32
N ARG A 114 -3.95 -21.21 -0.29
CA ARG A 114 -5.15 -20.38 -0.43
C ARG A 114 -4.98 -19.00 0.17
N ALA A 115 -5.44 -17.99 -0.56
CA ALA A 115 -5.72 -16.68 0.02
C ALA A 115 -7.06 -16.73 0.76
N VAL A 116 -7.06 -16.34 2.03
CA VAL A 116 -8.26 -16.20 2.86
C VAL A 116 -8.40 -14.75 3.28
N ASN A 117 -9.64 -14.28 3.31
CA ASN A 117 -9.97 -12.99 3.89
C ASN A 117 -10.01 -13.16 5.42
N LEU A 118 -9.46 -12.20 6.16
CA LEU A 118 -9.44 -12.20 7.63
C LEU A 118 -10.64 -11.45 8.21
#